data_AF-A0A956KH28-F1
#
_entry.id   AF-A0A956KH28-F1
#
_cell.length_a   1.000
_cell.length_b   1.000
_cell.length_c   1.000
_cell.angle_alpha   90.00
_cell.angle_beta   90.00
_cell.angle_gamma   90.00
#
_symmetry.space_group_name_H-M   'P 1'
#
loop_
_entity.id
_entity.type
_entity.pdbx_description
1 polymer ?
#
loop_
_entity_poly.entity_id
_entity_poly.type
_entity_poly.pdbx_seq_one_letter_code
_entity_poly.pdbx_strand_id
1 'polypeptide(L)'
;MSGEDSTETRRRSVTQAEIRVKREEAQRRHAGLDEDERKRLKDLHWMHCPKCGDDMAEVQFRGVQIDKCFACGGVYLDDGELEQ
;
A
#
# COMPACT_ATOMS: atom_id res chain seq x y z
N MET A 1 -35.70 26.50 -9.65
CA MET A 1 -36.17 25.21 -9.12
C MET A 1 -35.07 24.22 -9.37
N SER A 2 -34.50 23.69 -8.28
CA SER A 2 -33.65 22.48 -8.19
C SER A 2 -32.37 22.50 -9.07
N GLY A 3 -31.17 22.69 -8.54
CA GLY A 3 -30.64 22.06 -7.33
C GLY A 3 -30.15 20.67 -7.70
N GLU A 4 -28.94 20.57 -8.26
CA GLU A 4 -28.17 19.34 -8.32
C GLU A 4 -26.81 19.62 -7.66
N ASP A 5 -26.87 19.63 -6.34
CA ASP A 5 -25.72 19.39 -5.47
C ASP A 5 -25.50 17.86 -5.46
N SER A 6 -24.39 17.41 -6.02
CA SER A 6 -23.93 16.01 -5.93
C SER A 6 -22.42 16.00 -5.89
N THR A 7 -21.89 16.48 -4.77
CA THR A 7 -20.59 16.12 -4.18
C THR A 7 -19.52 15.67 -5.18
N GLU A 8 -18.95 16.61 -5.92
CA GLU A 8 -17.67 16.39 -6.59
C GLU A 8 -16.60 16.21 -5.51
N THR A 9 -16.38 14.97 -5.09
CA THR A 9 -15.29 14.60 -4.20
C THR A 9 -13.99 14.89 -4.95
N ARG A 10 -13.46 16.10 -4.79
CA ARG A 10 -12.20 16.54 -5.40
C ARG A 10 -11.08 15.59 -4.98
N ARG A 11 -10.76 14.61 -5.84
CA ARG A 11 -9.58 13.74 -5.68
C ARG A 11 -8.37 14.66 -5.65
N ARG A 12 -7.75 14.83 -4.48
CA ARG A 12 -6.44 15.47 -4.39
C ARG A 12 -5.45 14.56 -5.11
N SER A 13 -4.96 14.99 -6.27
CA SER A 13 -3.85 14.32 -6.93
C SER A 13 -2.60 14.54 -6.08
N VAL A 14 -2.00 13.48 -5.57
CA VAL A 14 -0.69 13.58 -4.91
C VAL A 14 0.35 13.92 -5.98
N THR A 15 1.15 14.94 -5.76
CA THR A 15 2.20 15.38 -6.68
C THR A 15 3.44 14.50 -6.58
N GLN A 16 4.23 14.45 -7.65
CA GLN A 16 5.51 13.72 -7.64
C GLN A 16 6.48 14.25 -6.57
N ALA A 17 6.47 15.56 -6.32
CA ALA A 17 7.27 16.17 -5.26
C ALA A 17 6.85 15.69 -3.86
N GLU A 18 5.54 15.61 -3.58
CA GLU A 18 5.02 15.07 -2.32
C GLU A 18 5.35 13.59 -2.15
N ILE A 19 5.20 12.77 -3.20
CA ILE A 19 5.58 11.35 -3.19
C ILE A 19 7.07 11.22 -2.86
N ARG A 20 7.93 12.02 -3.51
CA ARG A 20 9.38 12.00 -3.26
C ARG A 20 9.72 12.31 -1.80
N VAL A 21 9.15 13.37 -1.24
CA VAL A 21 9.36 13.73 0.17
C VAL A 21 8.93 12.58 1.09
N LYS A 22 7.78 11.97 0.84
CA LYS A 22 7.30 10.83 1.64
C LYS A 22 8.21 9.60 1.55
N ARG A 23 8.75 9.31 0.37
CA ARG A 23 9.73 8.22 0.17
C ARG A 23 11.02 8.50 0.95
N GLU A 24 11.55 9.71 0.89
CA GLU A 24 12.76 10.10 1.64
C GLU A 24 12.54 10.03 3.16
N GLU A 25 11.39 10.49 3.68
CA GLU A 25 11.02 10.37 5.10
C GLU A 25 10.93 8.91 5.56
N ALA A 26 10.33 8.03 4.75
CA ALA A 26 10.26 6.60 5.04
C ALA A 26 11.66 5.97 5.08
N GLN A 27 12.50 6.27 4.09
CA GLN A 27 13.87 5.76 4.02
C GLN A 27 14.70 6.18 5.24
N ARG A 28 14.61 7.46 5.66
CA ARG A 28 15.32 7.94 6.86
C ARG A 28 14.88 7.22 8.13
N ARG A 29 13.58 6.95 8.30
CA ARG A 29 13.07 6.18 9.44
C ARG A 29 13.63 4.75 9.44
N HIS A 30 13.65 4.09 8.29
CA HIS A 30 14.19 2.74 8.17
C HIS A 30 15.72 2.69 8.36
N ALA A 31 16.46 3.71 7.94
CA ALA A 31 17.90 3.78 8.10
C ALA A 31 18.35 3.93 9.57
N GLY A 32 17.46 4.38 10.46
CA GLY A 32 17.74 4.48 11.89
C GLY A 32 17.55 3.17 12.67
N LEU A 33 17.04 2.11 12.02
CA LEU A 33 16.86 0.79 12.64
C LEU A 33 18.15 -0.02 12.51
N ASP A 34 18.50 -0.74 13.57
CA ASP A 34 19.53 -1.78 13.46
C ASP A 34 19.05 -2.93 12.56
N GLU A 35 20.00 -3.73 12.09
CA GLU A 35 19.74 -4.78 11.10
C GLU A 35 18.81 -5.88 11.64
N ASP A 36 18.95 -6.23 12.91
CA ASP A 36 18.18 -7.30 13.55
C ASP A 36 16.73 -6.87 13.74
N GLU A 37 16.49 -5.66 14.22
CA GLU A 37 15.13 -5.11 14.34
C GLU A 37 14.48 -4.95 12.98
N ARG A 38 15.22 -4.49 11.96
CA ARG A 38 14.70 -4.41 10.58
C ARG A 38 14.29 -5.77 10.05
N LYS A 39 15.09 -6.81 10.29
CA LYS A 39 14.78 -8.19 9.87
C LYS A 39 13.56 -8.73 10.61
N ARG A 40 13.51 -8.56 11.94
CA ARG A 40 12.40 -9.01 12.78
C ARG A 40 11.08 -8.38 12.35
N LEU A 41 11.08 -7.06 12.11
CA LEU A 41 9.91 -6.36 11.59
C LEU A 41 9.50 -6.96 10.26
N LYS A 42 10.40 -7.04 9.26
CA LYS A 42 10.08 -7.66 7.96
C LYS A 42 9.41 -9.01 8.12
N ASP A 43 9.99 -9.90 8.90
CA ASP A 43 9.48 -11.27 9.11
C ASP A 43 8.07 -11.26 9.77
N LEU A 44 7.77 -10.31 10.65
CA LEU A 44 6.48 -10.21 11.35
C LEU A 44 5.30 -9.89 10.42
N HIS A 45 5.53 -9.09 9.37
CA HIS A 45 4.46 -8.62 8.48
C HIS A 45 4.57 -9.12 7.03
N TRP A 46 5.61 -9.87 6.70
CA TRP A 46 5.77 -10.49 5.39
C TRP A 46 4.62 -11.46 5.09
N MET A 47 3.91 -11.28 3.97
CA MET A 47 2.74 -12.05 3.55
C MET A 47 1.58 -12.12 4.55
N HIS A 48 1.55 -11.20 5.53
CA HIS A 48 0.44 -11.05 6.47
C HIS A 48 -0.34 -9.79 6.14
N CYS A 49 -1.67 -9.88 6.21
CA CYS A 49 -2.57 -8.79 5.90
C CYS A 49 -2.40 -7.63 6.88
N PRO A 50 -1.99 -6.42 6.42
CA PRO A 50 -1.87 -5.25 7.30
C PRO A 50 -3.19 -4.81 7.95
N LYS A 51 -4.33 -5.25 7.42
CA LYS A 51 -5.66 -4.91 7.94
C LYS A 51 -6.11 -5.83 9.08
N CYS A 52 -5.86 -7.14 9.00
CA CYS A 52 -6.39 -8.11 9.97
C CYS A 52 -5.38 -9.12 10.50
N GLY A 53 -4.15 -9.16 9.98
CA GLY A 53 -3.07 -10.04 10.42
C GLY A 53 -3.13 -11.48 9.90
N ASP A 54 -4.08 -11.81 9.02
CA ASP A 54 -4.21 -13.16 8.43
C ASP A 54 -3.29 -13.31 7.22
N ASP A 55 -3.00 -14.55 6.82
CA ASP A 55 -2.16 -14.85 5.67
C ASP A 55 -2.76 -14.30 4.36
N MET A 56 -1.88 -13.89 3.45
CA MET A 56 -2.22 -13.47 2.11
C MET A 56 -1.71 -14.46 1.08
N ALA A 57 -2.34 -14.46 -0.10
CA ALA A 57 -1.84 -15.21 -1.25
C ALA A 57 -1.78 -14.30 -2.48
N GLU A 58 -0.71 -14.47 -3.24
CA GLU A 58 -0.49 -13.80 -4.52
C GLU A 58 -1.43 -14.40 -5.58
N VAL A 59 -2.11 -13.55 -6.34
CA VAL A 59 -2.99 -13.96 -7.43
C VAL A 59 -2.76 -13.07 -8.64
N GLN A 60 -2.84 -13.63 -9.84
CA GLN A 60 -2.79 -12.85 -11.07
C GLN A 60 -4.21 -12.38 -11.46
N PHE A 61 -4.41 -11.08 -11.52
CA PHE A 61 -5.68 -10.47 -11.91
C PHE A 61 -5.48 -9.52 -13.10
N ARG A 62 -6.04 -9.89 -14.26
CA ARG A 62 -5.98 -9.08 -15.50
C ARG A 62 -4.55 -8.69 -15.92
N GLY A 63 -3.59 -9.59 -15.70
CA GLY A 63 -2.18 -9.37 -16.01
C GLY A 63 -1.37 -8.72 -14.88
N VAL A 64 -2.02 -8.21 -13.84
CA VAL A 64 -1.38 -7.61 -12.68
C VAL A 64 -1.28 -8.65 -11.56
N GLN A 65 -0.09 -8.79 -10.96
CA GLN A 65 0.08 -9.57 -9.72
C GLN A 65 -0.52 -8.76 -8.56
N ILE A 66 -1.29 -9.40 -7.68
CA ILE A 66 -1.87 -8.76 -6.50
C ILE A 66 -1.79 -9.69 -5.30
N ASP A 67 -1.56 -9.14 -4.12
CA ASP A 67 -1.67 -9.87 -2.86
C ASP A 67 -3.08 -9.75 -2.31
N LYS A 68 -3.74 -10.90 -2.13
CA LYS A 68 -5.11 -10.95 -1.63
C LYS A 68 -5.20 -11.65 -0.28
N CYS A 69 -5.79 -10.96 0.68
CA CYS A 69 -6.25 -11.55 1.93
C CYS A 69 -7.65 -12.15 1.73
N PHE A 70 -7.78 -13.47 1.90
CA PHE A 70 -9.07 -14.16 1.76
C PHE A 70 -9.95 -14.08 3.00
N ALA A 71 -9.41 -13.67 4.15
CA ALA A 71 -10.16 -13.51 5.38
C ALA A 71 -10.95 -12.20 5.43
N CYS A 72 -10.31 -11.06 5.15
CA CYS A 72 -10.96 -9.76 5.21
C CYS A 72 -11.17 -9.07 3.85
N GLY A 73 -10.74 -9.70 2.75
CA GLY A 73 -10.85 -9.16 1.39
C GLY A 73 -9.88 -8.02 1.06
N GLY A 74 -8.83 -7.81 1.86
CA GLY A 74 -7.81 -6.80 1.56
C GLY A 74 -7.05 -7.15 0.27
N VAL A 75 -6.73 -6.12 -0.53
CA VAL A 75 -5.95 -6.24 -1.76
C VAL A 75 -4.79 -5.24 -1.68
N TYR A 76 -3.58 -5.75 -1.91
CA TYR A 76 -2.34 -4.99 -1.86
C TYR A 76 -1.59 -5.17 -3.18
N LEU A 77 -0.90 -4.12 -3.59
CA LEU A 77 -0.08 -4.10 -4.80
C LEU A 77 1.31 -3.57 -4.46
N ASP A 78 2.32 -4.17 -5.05
CA ASP A 78 3.70 -3.71 -5.01
C ASP A 78 3.95 -2.53 -5.96
N ASP A 79 5.05 -1.81 -5.73
CA ASP A 79 5.45 -0.65 -6.54
C ASP A 79 5.64 -1.08 -8.00
N GLY A 80 4.96 -0.38 -8.92
CA GLY A 80 5.01 -0.67 -10.36
C GLY A 80 4.02 -1.72 -10.87
N GLU A 81 3.25 -2.41 -10.01
CA GLU A 81 2.28 -3.41 -10.47
C GLU A 81 1.10 -2.81 -11.25
N LEU A 82 0.72 -1.57 -10.95
CA LEU A 82 -0.35 -0.85 -11.66
C LEU A 82 0.10 -0.22 -12.99
N GLU A 83 1.39 -0.24 -13.29
CA GLU A 83 1.96 0.40 -14.48
C GLU A 83 2.17 -0.59 -15.65
N GLN A 84 1.72 -1.86 -15.50
CA GLN A 84 1.87 -2.97 -16.46
C GLN A 84 0.78 -3.00 -17.55
#